data_AF-A0A931K0Y6-F1
#
_entry.id   AF-A0A931K0Y6-F1
#
_cell.length_a   1.000
_cell.length_b   1.000
_cell.length_c   1.000
_cell.angle_alpha   90.00
_cell.angle_beta   90.00
_cell.angle_gamma   90.00
#
_symmetry.space_group_name_H-M   'P 1'
#
loop_
_entity.id
_entity.type
_entity.pdbx_description
1 polymer ?
#
loop_
_entity_poly.entity_id
_entity_poly.type
_entity_poly.pdbx_seq_one_letter_code
_entity_poly.pdbx_strand_id
1 'polypeptide(L)'
;MSVEPEKLLCILSIGHDTSCRGKGLTLRDALSQADYANLRPLFTHSDLIPLIDAHPDLAMQWLMYSEDKRTDGGFALTEQGAVGRRLSRGNWEWTIFSSQAEAVANYVILELDFWQAIN
;
A
#
# COMPACT_ATOMS: atom_id res chain seq x y z
N MET A 1 11.60 -3.91 19.21
CA MET A 1 10.47 -2.99 19.42
C MET A 1 9.54 -3.22 18.25
N SER A 2 8.34 -3.73 18.50
CA SER A 2 7.34 -3.93 17.45
C SER A 2 6.49 -2.67 17.33
N VAL A 3 6.03 -2.34 16.12
CA VAL A 3 5.13 -1.20 15.92
C VAL A 3 3.75 -1.54 16.48
N GLU A 4 3.13 -0.59 17.18
CA GLU A 4 1.77 -0.75 17.69
C GLU A 4 0.77 -1.02 16.55
N PRO A 5 -0.17 -1.98 16.68
CA PRO A 5 -1.14 -2.32 15.63
C PRO A 5 -1.95 -1.12 15.11
N GLU A 6 -2.26 -0.17 15.99
CA GLU A 6 -3.00 1.06 15.64
C GLU A 6 -2.24 1.93 14.62
N LYS A 7 -0.91 1.98 14.72
CA LYS A 7 -0.07 2.72 13.78
C LYS A 7 -0.02 2.03 12.42
N LEU A 8 0.06 0.71 12.41
CA LEU A 8 0.01 -0.09 11.18
C LEU A 8 -1.36 0.03 10.49
N LEU A 9 -2.45 0.06 11.25
CA LEU A 9 -3.79 0.34 10.72
C LEU A 9 -3.89 1.74 10.13
N CYS A 10 -3.29 2.74 10.76
CA CYS A 10 -3.22 4.10 10.20
C CYS A 10 -2.45 4.12 8.86
N ILE A 11 -1.38 3.34 8.73
CA ILE A 11 -0.66 3.17 7.47
C ILE A 11 -1.57 2.50 6.41
N LEU A 12 -2.28 1.45 6.80
CA LEU A 12 -3.21 0.75 5.90
C LEU A 12 -4.42 1.61 5.51
N SER A 13 -4.79 2.64 6.27
CA SER A 13 -5.89 3.53 5.89
C SER A 13 -5.48 4.63 4.89
N ILE A 14 -4.18 4.81 4.63
CA ILE A 14 -3.68 5.87 3.74
C ILE A 14 -4.28 5.77 2.33
N GLY A 15 -4.36 4.57 1.75
CA GLY A 15 -4.91 4.38 0.41
C GLY A 15 -6.36 4.86 0.30
N HIS A 16 -7.16 4.65 1.34
CA HIS A 16 -8.52 5.16 1.39
C HIS A 16 -8.56 6.67 1.59
N ASP A 17 -7.81 7.18 2.58
CA ASP A 17 -7.81 8.61 2.95
C ASP A 17 -7.37 9.52 1.80
N THR A 18 -6.56 8.99 0.88
CA THR A 18 -5.96 9.71 -0.27
C THR A 18 -6.65 9.43 -1.60
N SER A 19 -7.56 8.46 -1.65
CA SER A 19 -8.40 8.19 -2.82
C SER A 19 -9.41 9.33 -3.04
N CYS A 20 -9.92 9.47 -4.27
CA CYS A 20 -11.03 10.37 -4.60
C CYS A 20 -12.29 10.17 -3.73
N ARG A 21 -12.39 9.02 -3.04
CA ARG A 21 -13.50 8.67 -2.12
C ARG A 21 -13.16 8.89 -0.63
N GLY A 22 -11.95 9.36 -0.33
CA GLY A 22 -11.43 9.56 1.02
C GLY A 22 -11.62 10.98 1.56
N LYS A 23 -10.75 11.36 2.51
CA LYS A 23 -10.76 12.65 3.19
C LYS A 23 -10.25 13.82 2.33
N GLY A 24 -9.84 13.56 1.09
CA GLY A 24 -9.21 14.55 0.21
C GLY A 24 -7.80 14.94 0.66
N LEU A 25 -7.12 14.07 1.43
CA LEU A 25 -5.74 14.28 1.84
C LEU A 25 -4.82 14.03 0.64
N THR A 26 -3.75 14.82 0.53
CA THR A 26 -2.66 14.43 -0.37
C THR A 26 -1.93 13.23 0.23
N LEU A 27 -1.36 12.38 -0.62
CA LEU A 27 -0.58 11.23 -0.16
C LEU A 27 0.58 11.63 0.76
N ARG A 28 1.19 12.79 0.50
CA ARG A 28 2.24 13.37 1.34
C ARG A 28 1.72 13.72 2.73
N ASP A 29 0.53 14.32 2.85
CA ASP A 29 -0.03 14.70 4.15
C ASP A 29 -0.39 13.45 4.97
N ALA A 30 -0.99 12.44 4.33
CA ALA A 30 -1.34 11.18 4.99
C ALA A 30 -0.08 10.44 5.49
N LEU A 31 0.98 10.39 4.68
CA LEU A 31 2.28 9.84 5.05
C LEU A 31 2.92 10.58 6.23
N SER A 32 2.83 11.92 6.25
CA SER A 32 3.35 12.74 7.34
C SER A 32 2.54 12.54 8.63
N GLN A 33 1.22 12.40 8.55
CA GLN A 33 0.36 12.14 9.71
C GLN A 33 0.61 10.74 10.30
N ALA A 34 0.85 9.75 9.45
CA ALA A 34 1.17 8.39 9.87
C ALA A 34 2.62 8.20 10.36
N ASP A 35 3.46 9.25 10.29
CA ASP A 35 4.89 9.21 10.62
C ASP A 35 5.63 8.05 9.90
N TYR A 36 5.23 7.79 8.64
CA TYR A 36 5.61 6.58 7.93
C TYR A 36 7.13 6.41 7.82
N ALA A 37 7.86 7.49 7.52
CA ALA A 37 9.31 7.43 7.31
C ALA A 37 10.07 6.94 8.56
N ASN A 38 9.60 7.31 9.76
CA ASN A 38 10.21 6.87 11.01
C ASN A 38 9.76 5.47 11.42
N LEU A 39 8.52 5.08 11.06
CA LEU A 39 8.00 3.74 11.35
C LEU A 39 8.51 2.68 10.38
N ARG A 40 8.79 3.05 9.12
CA ARG A 40 9.18 2.13 8.05
C ARG A 40 10.29 1.13 8.41
N PRO A 41 11.40 1.51 9.08
CA PRO A 41 12.44 0.55 9.47
C PRO A 41 12.03 -0.39 10.62
N LEU A 42 10.88 -0.16 11.26
CA LEU A 42 10.41 -0.91 12.42
C LEU A 42 9.38 -2.00 12.10
N PHE A 43 8.89 -2.07 10.85
CA PHE A 43 7.95 -3.09 10.41
C PHE A 43 8.23 -3.56 8.98
N THR A 44 7.64 -4.70 8.64
CA THR A 44 7.75 -5.37 7.34
C THR A 44 6.36 -5.66 6.78
N HIS A 45 6.27 -6.12 5.53
CA HIS A 45 4.99 -6.52 4.94
C HIS A 45 4.32 -7.62 5.76
N SER A 46 5.09 -8.53 6.36
CA SER A 46 4.58 -9.61 7.20
C SER A 46 3.80 -9.11 8.43
N ASP A 47 4.14 -7.94 8.96
CA ASP A 47 3.43 -7.33 10.09
C ASP A 47 2.06 -6.77 9.69
N LEU A 48 1.88 -6.45 8.40
CA LEU A 48 0.61 -5.95 7.87
C LEU A 48 -0.39 -7.08 7.55
N ILE A 49 0.09 -8.28 7.22
CA ILE A 49 -0.75 -9.41 6.79
C ILE A 49 -1.86 -9.73 7.81
N PRO A 50 -1.58 -9.91 9.12
CA PRO A 50 -2.63 -10.22 10.10
C PRO A 50 -3.69 -9.12 10.22
N LEU A 51 -3.30 -7.86 10.00
CA LEU A 51 -4.23 -6.73 10.04
C LEU A 51 -5.11 -6.67 8.80
N ILE A 52 -4.54 -7.00 7.64
CA ILE A 52 -5.29 -7.08 6.38
C ILE A 52 -6.28 -8.25 6.43
N ASP A 53 -5.87 -9.41 6.95
CA ASP A 53 -6.76 -10.57 7.13
C ASP A 53 -7.89 -10.26 8.13
N ALA A 54 -7.62 -9.50 9.19
CA ALA A 54 -8.63 -9.07 10.15
C ALA A 54 -9.58 -7.99 9.60
N HIS A 55 -9.16 -7.24 8.58
CA HIS A 55 -9.89 -6.12 8.00
C HIS A 55 -9.88 -6.17 6.45
N PRO A 56 -10.65 -7.09 5.85
CA PRO A 56 -10.67 -7.28 4.39
C PRO A 56 -11.12 -6.03 3.61
N ASP A 57 -11.87 -5.13 4.25
CA ASP A 57 -12.23 -3.84 3.68
C ASP A 57 -11.00 -2.98 3.33
N LEU A 58 -9.92 -3.07 4.13
CA LEU A 58 -8.66 -2.36 3.86
C LEU A 58 -8.00 -2.90 2.58
N ALA A 59 -8.00 -4.22 2.37
CA ALA A 59 -7.51 -4.82 1.13
C ALA A 59 -8.27 -4.28 -0.09
N MET A 60 -9.61 -4.22 0.02
CA MET A 60 -10.46 -3.70 -1.04
C MET A 60 -10.19 -2.22 -1.32
N GLN A 61 -9.96 -1.41 -0.28
CA GLN A 61 -9.62 0.00 -0.43
C GLN A 61 -8.31 0.21 -1.20
N TRP A 62 -7.29 -0.60 -0.92
CA TRP A 62 -6.02 -0.54 -1.65
C TRP A 62 -6.13 -1.00 -3.09
N LEU A 63 -6.95 -2.02 -3.35
CA LEU A 63 -7.27 -2.44 -4.71
C LEU A 63 -7.92 -1.30 -5.51
N MET A 64 -8.98 -0.69 -4.97
CA MET A 64 -9.65 0.44 -5.60
C MET A 64 -8.70 1.63 -5.82
N TYR A 65 -7.83 1.92 -4.85
CA TYR A 65 -6.82 2.97 -4.99
C TYR A 65 -5.85 2.67 -6.14
N SER A 66 -5.38 1.42 -6.26
CA SER A 66 -4.52 1.00 -7.38
C SER A 66 -5.21 1.16 -8.74
N GLU A 67 -6.51 0.90 -8.83
CA GLU A 67 -7.26 1.03 -10.08
C GLU A 67 -7.49 2.47 -10.51
N ASP A 68 -7.71 3.38 -9.55
CA ASP A 68 -7.97 4.81 -9.80
C ASP A 68 -6.71 5.53 -10.29
N LYS A 69 -5.54 5.12 -9.80
CA LYS A 69 -4.25 5.81 -9.99
C LYS A 69 -3.61 5.66 -11.38
N ARG A 70 -4.37 5.39 -12.44
CA ARG A 70 -3.85 5.14 -13.82
C ARG A 70 -2.93 6.26 -14.34
N THR A 71 -1.64 6.21 -14.01
CA THR A 71 -0.63 7.21 -14.40
C THR A 71 0.75 6.58 -14.66
N ASP A 72 1.66 7.38 -15.24
CA ASP A 72 2.81 6.98 -16.06
C ASP A 72 4.01 6.31 -15.37
N GLY A 73 3.85 5.83 -14.13
CA GLY A 73 4.84 5.07 -13.35
C GLY A 73 4.25 4.55 -12.04
N GLY A 74 4.92 3.58 -11.40
CA GLY A 74 4.54 3.05 -10.08
C GLY A 74 4.18 1.57 -10.07
N PHE A 75 3.31 1.20 -9.14
CA PHE A 75 2.86 -0.17 -8.90
C PHE A 75 1.37 -0.36 -9.21
N ALA A 76 0.97 -1.60 -9.46
CA ALA A 76 -0.43 -1.99 -9.62
C ALA A 76 -0.70 -3.24 -8.76
N LEU A 77 -1.95 -3.38 -8.30
CA LEU A 77 -2.42 -4.53 -7.54
C LEU A 77 -3.61 -5.16 -8.28
N THR A 78 -3.65 -6.49 -8.34
CA THR A 78 -4.79 -7.24 -8.88
C THR A 78 -5.58 -7.97 -7.80
N GLU A 79 -6.85 -8.24 -8.10
CA GLU A 79 -7.72 -9.06 -7.25
C GLU A 79 -7.19 -10.49 -7.08
N GLN A 80 -6.41 -10.98 -8.04
CA GLN A 80 -5.82 -12.32 -8.00
C GLN A 80 -4.56 -12.40 -7.12
N GLY A 81 -4.20 -11.33 -6.40
CA GLY A 81 -3.05 -11.32 -5.52
C GLY A 81 -1.72 -11.16 -6.25
N ALA A 82 -1.69 -10.39 -7.35
CA ALA A 82 -0.46 -10.04 -8.04
C ALA A 82 -0.14 -8.55 -7.88
N VAL A 83 1.14 -8.24 -7.71
CA VAL A 83 1.66 -6.87 -7.71
C VAL A 83 2.48 -6.66 -8.97
N GLY A 84 2.12 -5.64 -9.74
CA GLY A 84 2.79 -5.25 -10.97
C GLY A 84 3.68 -4.05 -10.74
N ARG A 85 4.95 -4.13 -11.15
CA ARG A 85 5.84 -2.97 -11.25
C ARG A 85 5.90 -2.51 -12.70
N ARG A 86 5.66 -1.23 -12.96
CA ARG A 86 5.76 -0.68 -14.31
C ARG A 86 7.22 -0.43 -14.68
N LEU A 87 7.70 -1.07 -15.75
CA LEU A 87 9.06 -0.90 -16.27
C LEU A 87 9.10 0.14 -17.41
N SER A 88 8.11 0.10 -18.31
CA SER A 88 7.97 1.04 -19.42
C SER A 88 6.51 1.11 -19.88
N ARG A 89 6.19 1.95 -20.87
CA ARG A 89 4.82 2.10 -21.38
C ARG A 89 4.33 0.76 -21.96
N GLY A 90 3.34 0.15 -21.30
CA GLY A 90 2.79 -1.14 -21.69
C GLY A 90 3.58 -2.36 -21.23
N ASN A 91 4.68 -2.18 -20.47
CA ASN A 91 5.46 -3.29 -19.92
C ASN A 91 5.40 -3.31 -18.39
N TRP A 92 5.00 -4.46 -17.85
CA TRP A 92 4.78 -4.70 -16.44
C TRP A 92 5.51 -5.97 -16.02
N GLU A 93 6.20 -5.90 -14.90
CA GLU A 93 6.73 -7.06 -14.20
C GLU A 93 5.77 -7.43 -13.08
N TRP A 94 5.15 -8.60 -13.16
CA TRP A 94 4.17 -9.06 -12.18
C TRP A 94 4.80 -10.07 -11.24
N THR A 95 4.61 -9.85 -9.94
CA THR A 95 4.93 -10.81 -8.88
C THR A 95 3.63 -11.36 -8.31
N ILE A 96 3.47 -12.68 -8.34
CA ILE A 96 2.30 -13.37 -7.80
C ILE A 96 2.62 -13.80 -6.37
N PHE A 97 1.72 -13.48 -5.44
CA PHE A 97 1.84 -13.84 -4.04
C PHE A 97 0.91 -14.99 -3.67
N SER A 98 1.15 -15.60 -2.52
CA SER A 98 0.41 -16.78 -2.07
C SER A 98 -0.99 -16.44 -1.55
N SER A 99 -1.22 -15.17 -1.18
CA SER A 99 -2.53 -14.66 -0.75
C SER A 99 -2.76 -13.21 -1.18
N GLN A 100 -4.03 -12.79 -1.19
CA GLN A 100 -4.39 -11.40 -1.45
C GLN A 100 -3.84 -10.47 -0.36
N ALA A 101 -3.85 -10.89 0.90
CA ALA A 101 -3.30 -10.10 2.00
C ALA A 101 -1.78 -9.87 1.85
N GLU A 102 -1.05 -10.90 1.41
CA GLU A 102 0.38 -10.79 1.12
C GLU A 102 0.64 -9.84 -0.05
N ALA A 103 -0.14 -9.94 -1.13
CA ALA A 103 -0.05 -9.03 -2.26
C ALA A 103 -0.33 -7.58 -1.86
N VAL A 104 -1.39 -7.34 -1.09
CA VAL A 104 -1.75 -6.01 -0.57
C VAL A 104 -0.63 -5.48 0.32
N ALA A 105 -0.13 -6.27 1.27
CA ALA A 105 0.93 -5.84 2.18
C ALA A 105 2.20 -5.40 1.43
N ASN A 106 2.60 -6.16 0.41
CA ASN A 106 3.75 -5.83 -0.43
C ASN A 106 3.48 -4.58 -1.28
N TYR A 107 2.30 -4.50 -1.90
CA TYR A 107 1.89 -3.33 -2.69
C TYR A 107 1.91 -2.05 -1.85
N VAL A 108 1.34 -2.07 -0.64
CA VAL A 108 1.30 -0.92 0.27
C VAL A 108 2.70 -0.41 0.58
N ILE A 109 3.63 -1.31 0.91
CA ILE A 109 5.01 -0.90 1.21
C ILE A 109 5.69 -0.32 -0.03
N LEU A 110 5.64 -1.03 -1.16
CA LEU A 110 6.27 -0.58 -2.41
C LEU A 110 5.77 0.79 -2.84
N GLU A 111 4.46 1.00 -2.75
CA GLU A 111 3.83 2.26 -3.12
C GLU A 111 4.25 3.38 -2.16
N LEU A 112 4.14 3.18 -0.84
CA LEU A 112 4.48 4.22 0.14
C LEU A 112 5.98 4.54 0.14
N ASP A 113 6.85 3.54 -0.01
CA ASP A 113 8.31 3.72 -0.14
C ASP A 113 8.64 4.55 -1.39
N PHE A 114 7.99 4.28 -2.53
CA PHE A 114 8.17 5.06 -3.75
C PHE A 114 7.82 6.54 -3.55
N TRP A 115 6.73 6.84 -2.85
CA TRP A 115 6.32 8.24 -2.60
C TRP A 115 7.16 8.97 -1.56
N GLN A 116 7.80 8.24 -0.65
CA GLN A 116 8.76 8.80 0.31
C GLN A 116 10.21 8.78 -0.20
N ALA A 117 10.45 8.27 -1.41
CA ALA A 117 11.78 8.06 -1.96
C ALA A 117 12.69 7.22 -1.02
N ILE A 118 12.11 6.22 -0.36
CA ILE A 118 12.80 5.23 0.46
C ILE A 118 13.19 4.06 -0.47
N ASN A 119 14.48 3.71 -0.50
CA ASN A 119 15.02 2.60 -1.31
C ASN A 119 15.32 1.38 -0.44
#